data_AF-A0AA51X9C5-F1
#
_entry.id   AF-A0AA51X9C5-F1
#
_cell.length_a   1.000
_cell.length_b   1.000
_cell.length_c   1.000
_cell.angle_alpha   90.00
_cell.angle_beta   90.00
_cell.angle_gamma   90.00
#
_symmetry.space_group_name_H-M   'P 1'
#
loop_
_entity.id
_entity.type
_entity.pdbx_description
1 polymer ?
#
loop_
_entity_poly.entity_id
_entity_poly.type
_entity_poly.pdbx_seq_one_letter_code
_entity_poly.pdbx_strand_id
1 'polypeptide(L)' 'MKNVLIILGAILFIFGAVDLVGSFMEFDLWGQYVGVNLPDLLWKYSAYIEMLIGYLMFKAGMSSDNAEEAQAEA' A
#
# COMPACT_ATOMS: atom_id res chain seq x y z
N MET A 1 -11.81 13.89 1.22
CA MET A 1 -11.51 12.45 1.07
C MET A 1 -10.13 12.18 0.44
N LYS A 2 -9.56 13.10 -0.35
CA LYS A 2 -8.23 12.95 -0.98
C LYS A 2 -7.10 12.71 0.02
N ASN A 3 -7.02 13.51 1.09
CA ASN A 3 -6.01 13.34 2.14
C ASN A 3 -6.10 11.95 2.78
N VAL A 4 -7.31 11.39 2.91
CA VAL A 4 -7.51 10.03 3.43
C VAL A 4 -6.97 8.99 2.45
N LEU A 5 -7.19 9.14 1.14
CA LEU A 5 -6.62 8.25 0.12
C LEU A 5 -5.09 8.30 0.08
N ILE A 6 -4.50 9.48 0.20
CA ILE A 6 -3.05 9.69 0.23
C ILE A 6 -2.46 9.02 1.48
N ILE A 7 -3.04 9.26 2.65
CA ILE A 7 -2.59 8.68 3.93
C ILE A 7 -2.74 7.15 3.92
N LEU A 8 -3.89 6.63 3.51
CA LEU A 8 -4.13 5.18 3.45
C LEU A 8 -3.21 4.51 2.42
N GLY A 9 -3.03 5.12 1.24
CA GLY A 9 -2.13 4.62 0.22
C GLY A 9 -0.67 4.58 0.67
N ALA A 10 -0.21 5.64 1.35
CA ALA A 10 1.14 5.69 1.91
C ALA A 10 1.35 4.65 3.02
N ILE A 11 0.38 4.49 3.93
CA ILE A 11 0.45 3.48 5.00
C ILE A 11 0.48 2.06 4.40
N LEU A 12 -0.38 1.77 3.43
CA LEU A 12 -0.44 0.46 2.79
C LEU A 12 0.85 0.16 2.00
N PHE A 13 1.41 1.17 1.34
CA PHE A 13 2.68 1.04 0.65
C PHE A 13 3.83 0.74 1.60
N ILE A 14 3.91 1.46 2.73
CA ILE A 14 4.92 1.21 3.76
C ILE A 14 4.73 -0.18 4.39
N PHE A 15 3.49 -0.59 4.64
CA PHE A 15 3.19 -1.92 5.16
C PHE A 15 3.72 -3.01 4.22
N GLY A 16 3.41 -2.93 2.92
CA GLY A 16 3.94 -3.88 1.94
C GLY A 16 5.46 -3.82 1.79
N ALA A 17 6.08 -2.65 1.95
CA ALA A 17 7.54 -2.54 1.96
C ALA A 17 8.18 -3.24 3.18
N VAL A 18 7.54 -3.14 4.35
CA VAL A 18 7.97 -3.87 5.56
C VAL A 18 7.72 -5.38 5.39
N ASP A 19 6.61 -5.79 4.78
CA ASP A 19 6.32 -7.19 4.45
C ASP A 19 7.35 -7.76 3.45
N LEU A 20 7.75 -6.97 2.45
CA LEU A 20 8.79 -7.34 1.49
C LEU A 20 10.14 -7.57 2.19
N VAL A 21 10.58 -6.60 3.00
CA VAL A 21 11.85 -6.69 3.75
C VAL A 21 11.79 -7.83 4.75
N GLY A 22 10.65 -8.02 5.42
CA GLY A 22 10.38 -9.15 6.31
C GLY A 22 10.53 -10.49 5.58
N SER A 23 9.98 -10.63 4.38
CA SER A 23 10.07 -11.86 3.59
C SER A 23 11.51 -12.24 3.23
N PHE A 24 12.41 -11.27 3.00
CA PHE A 24 13.84 -11.54 2.79
C PHE A 24 14.57 -12.05 4.04
N MET A 25 14.01 -11.78 5.22
CA MET A 25 14.52 -12.23 6.52
C MET A 25 13.72 -13.42 7.09
N GLU A 26 12.88 -14.06 6.27
CA GLU A 26 11.95 -15.13 6.68
C GLU A 26 10.99 -14.72 7.82
N PHE A 27 10.68 -13.43 7.92
CA PHE A 27 9.82 -12.85 8.95
C PHE A 27 8.37 -12.74 8.49
N ASP A 28 7.50 -13.58 9.05
CA ASP A 28 6.08 -13.67 8.69
C ASP A 28 5.20 -12.69 9.49
N LEU A 29 4.89 -11.52 8.90
CA LEU A 29 3.98 -10.52 9.47
C LEU A 29 2.54 -11.02 9.57
N TRP A 30 2.07 -11.71 8.53
CA TRP A 30 0.69 -12.17 8.42
C TRP A 30 0.38 -13.26 9.43
N GLY A 31 1.24 -14.27 9.58
CA GLY A 31 1.07 -15.33 10.55
C GLY A 31 1.39 -14.90 11.99
N GLN A 32 2.48 -14.14 12.23
CA GLN A 32 2.89 -13.80 13.60
C GLN A 32 2.11 -12.65 14.23
N TYR A 33 1.74 -11.62 13.46
CA TYR A 33 1.11 -10.41 14.01
C TYR A 33 -0.37 -10.29 13.67
N VAL A 34 -0.76 -10.74 12.47
CA VAL A 34 -2.16 -10.69 12.01
C VAL A 34 -2.92 -11.98 12.35
N GLY A 35 -2.21 -13.09 12.59
CA GLY A 35 -2.80 -14.40 12.88
C GLY A 35 -3.41 -15.09 11.66
N VAL A 36 -3.05 -14.66 10.45
CA VAL A 36 -3.52 -15.20 9.18
C VAL A 36 -2.38 -15.97 8.53
N ASN A 37 -2.50 -17.30 8.47
CA ASN A 37 -1.56 -18.13 7.73
C ASN A 37 -1.87 -18.06 6.23
N LEU A 38 -1.07 -17.27 5.51
CA LEU A 38 -1.11 -17.26 4.06
C LEU A 38 -0.32 -18.46 3.49
N PRO A 39 -0.80 -19.12 2.43
CA PRO A 39 0.00 -20.05 1.65
C PRO A 39 1.30 -19.39 1.17
N ASP A 40 2.42 -20.13 1.13
CA ASP A 40 3.76 -19.61 0.77
C ASP A 40 3.78 -18.77 -0.51
N LEU A 41 2.97 -19.15 -1.49
CA LEU A 41 2.85 -18.40 -2.74
C LEU A 41 2.24 -17.02 -2.50
N LEU A 42 1.15 -16.94 -1.74
CA LEU A 42 0.46 -15.68 -1.46
C LEU A 42 1.27 -14.79 -0.51
N TRP A 43 1.95 -15.37 0.47
CA TRP A 43 2.83 -14.62 1.39
C TRP A 43 4.05 -14.02 0.67
N LYS A 44 4.61 -14.71 -0.34
CA LYS A 44 5.69 -14.14 -1.17
C LYS A 44 5.23 -12.99 -2.06
N TYR A 45 3.95 -12.96 -2.43
CA TYR A 45 3.39 -11.93 -3.30
C TYR A 45 2.59 -10.85 -2.56
N SER A 46 2.25 -11.05 -1.28
CA SER A 46 1.42 -10.13 -0.47
C SER A 46 2.02 -8.74 -0.45
N ALA A 47 3.31 -8.64 -0.13
CA ALA A 47 4.09 -7.42 -0.17
C ALA A 47 3.96 -6.65 -1.48
N TYR A 48 4.06 -7.32 -2.64
CA TYR A 48 3.95 -6.68 -3.95
C TYR A 48 2.53 -6.20 -4.24
N ILE A 49 1.51 -6.96 -3.80
CA ILE A 49 0.10 -6.60 -3.97
C ILE A 49 -0.22 -5.37 -3.12
N GLU A 50 0.21 -5.36 -1.86
CA GLU A 50 0.02 -4.25 -0.93
C GLU A 50 0.71 -2.97 -1.40
N MET A 51 1.98 -3.09 -1.83
CA MET A 51 2.72 -1.97 -2.42
C MET A 51 2.04 -1.45 -3.69
N LEU A 52 1.57 -2.33 -4.57
CA LEU A 52 0.89 -1.92 -5.80
C LEU A 52 -0.41 -1.17 -5.50
N ILE A 53 -1.26 -1.71 -4.62
CA ILE A 53 -2.52 -1.07 -4.23
C ILE A 53 -2.23 0.25 -3.51
N GLY A 54 -1.26 0.27 -2.59
CA GLY A 54 -0.87 1.47 -1.85
C GLY A 54 -0.39 2.58 -2.78
N TYR A 55 0.46 2.24 -3.75
CA TYR A 55 0.92 3.17 -4.78
C TYR A 55 -0.23 3.71 -5.65
N LEU A 56 -1.14 2.84 -6.10
CA LEU A 56 -2.29 3.24 -6.91
C LEU A 56 -3.23 4.16 -6.12
N MET A 57 -3.50 3.87 -4.85
CA MET A 57 -4.30 4.73 -3.97
C MET A 57 -3.65 6.09 -3.73
N PHE A 58 -2.35 6.09 -3.44
CA PHE A 58 -1.59 7.32 -3.26
C PHE A 58 -1.62 8.19 -4.53
N LYS A 59 -1.36 7.59 -5.69
CA LYS A 59 -1.40 8.27 -6.99
C LYS A 59 -2.79 8.80 -7.31
N ALA A 60 -3.84 8.01 -7.09
CA ALA A 60 -5.23 8.43 -7.30
C ALA A 60 -5.60 9.61 -6.38
N GLY A 61 -5.12 9.61 -5.14
CA GLY A 61 -5.27 10.71 -4.20
C GLY A 61 -4.64 12.01 -4.72
N MET A 62 -3.39 11.96 -5.19
CA MET A 62 -2.69 13.14 -5.73
C MET A 62 -3.24 13.64 -7.07
N SER A 63 -3.59 12.74 -8.00
CA SER A 63 -4.13 13.14 -9.31
C SER A 63 -5.48 13.83 -9.18
N SER A 64 -6.28 13.44 -8.19
CA SER A 64 -7.53 14.13 -7.91
C SER A 64 -7.30 15.56 -7.42
N ASP A 65 -6.21 15.82 -6.69
CA ASP A 65 -5.85 17.16 -6.18
C ASP A 65 -5.49 18.12 -7.33
N ASN A 66 -4.55 17.70 -8.19
CA ASN A 66 -4.09 18.49 -9.33
C ASN A 66 -5.21 18.81 -10.34
N ALA A 67 -6.20 17.92 -10.50
CA ALA A 67 -7.31 18.13 -11.42
C ALA A 67 -8.34 19.17 -10.92
N GLU A 68 -8.46 19.36 -9.60
CA GLU A 68 -9.32 20.40 -9.02
C GLU A 68 -8.64 21.77 -9.06
N GLU A 69 -7.33 21.85 -8.78
CA GLU A 69 -6.57 23.11 -8.90
C GLU A 69 -6.58 23.64 -10.33
N ALA A 70 -6.36 22.78 -11.34
CA ALA A 70 -6.40 23.16 -12.74
C ALA A 70 -7.79 23.62 -13.24
N GLN A 71 -8.88 23.25 -12.56
CA GLN A 71 -10.24 23.71 -12.86
C GLN A 71 -10.61 24.98 -12.09
N ALA A 72 -9.96 25.26 -10.96
CA ALA A 72 -10.18 26.48 -10.19
C ALA A 72 -9.43 27.69 -10.77
N GLU A 73 -8.36 27.47 -11.55
CA GLU A 73 -7.58 28.51 -12.23
C GLU A 73 -8.04 28.83 -13.67
N ALA A 74 -9.04 28.11 -14.20
CA ALA A 74 -9.59 28.27 -15.56
C ALA A 74 -10.93 29.02 -15.58
#